data_AF-A0A7X7E508-F1
#
_entry.id   AF-A0A7X7E508-F1
#
_cell.length_a   1.000
_cell.length_b   1.000
_cell.length_c   1.000
_cell.angle_alpha   90.00
_cell.angle_beta   90.00
_cell.angle_gamma   90.00
#
_symmetry.space_group_name_H-M   'P 1'
#
loop_
_entity.id
_entity.type
_entity.pdbx_description
1 polymer ?
#
loop_
_entity_poly.entity_id
_entity_poly.type
_entity_poly.pdbx_seq_one_letter_code
_entity_poly.pdbx_strand_id
1 'polypeptide(L)'
;FSATGQLWGNPLYQWEYMRQDGYRWWVKRMRKILELVDLVRLDHFRGFEAYWAVPAFSETAVNGVWVKGPGIDFFNTVRRELGKLPVIAEDLGEITEGVEELRCKVGLKGMKILQFAFDGNPDNPYLPYNVYPDSITYTGTHDNDTSLGWYSNLEDKSKRIVEKYLGCSGSNFLERFLRLAFGSPSKLCIIPFQDVLGLGSDHRMNTPGTDSGNWKWRYTPELLTKDKIELIAELTSVYGRSPKSFTVLNYGQVS
;
A
#
# COMPACT_ATOMS: atom_id res chain seq x y z
N PHE A 1 -15.06 -5.35 8.34
CA PHE A 1 -13.74 -5.89 7.99
C PHE A 1 -13.29 -7.06 8.88
N SER A 2 -13.54 -7.07 10.19
CA SER A 2 -13.43 -8.28 11.05
C SER A 2 -14.33 -8.13 12.28
N ALA A 3 -15.01 -9.21 12.71
CA ALA A 3 -15.88 -9.18 13.89
C ALA A 3 -15.11 -9.16 15.22
N THR A 4 -13.88 -9.68 15.22
CA THR A 4 -13.05 -9.87 16.44
C THR A 4 -11.70 -9.13 16.37
N GLY A 5 -11.51 -8.29 15.34
CA GLY A 5 -10.22 -7.68 15.03
C GLY A 5 -9.19 -8.70 14.53
N GLN A 6 -7.91 -8.37 14.65
CA GLN A 6 -6.79 -9.25 14.33
C GLN A 6 -5.80 -9.23 15.49
N LEU A 7 -5.44 -10.40 16.02
CA LEU A 7 -4.44 -10.52 17.07
C LEU A 7 -3.09 -10.92 16.46
N TRP A 8 -2.17 -9.97 16.34
CA TRP A 8 -0.88 -10.21 15.67
C TRP A 8 0.16 -10.91 16.56
N GLY A 9 0.01 -10.82 17.88
CA GLY A 9 0.89 -11.50 18.85
C GLY A 9 2.30 -10.91 18.98
N ASN A 10 2.62 -9.80 18.30
CA ASN A 10 3.91 -9.14 18.46
C ASN A 10 4.04 -8.50 19.86
N PRO A 11 5.24 -8.51 20.47
CA PRO A 11 5.50 -7.69 21.65
C PRO A 11 5.41 -6.19 21.28
N LEU A 12 4.90 -5.38 22.20
CA LEU A 12 4.76 -3.95 22.02
C LEU A 12 6.02 -3.20 22.46
N TYR A 13 6.28 -2.05 21.85
CA TYR A 13 7.40 -1.20 22.22
C TYR A 13 7.17 -0.49 23.56
N GLN A 14 8.20 -0.43 24.40
CA GLN A 14 8.23 0.49 25.54
C GLN A 14 8.66 1.88 25.07
N TRP A 15 7.75 2.62 24.44
CA TRP A 15 8.06 3.90 23.79
C TRP A 15 8.66 4.94 24.74
N GLU A 16 8.25 4.96 26.02
CA GLU A 16 8.81 5.87 27.01
C GLU A 16 10.30 5.57 27.27
N TYR A 17 10.67 4.29 27.40
CA TYR A 17 12.07 3.88 27.53
C TYR A 17 12.86 4.21 26.27
N MET A 18 12.29 3.96 25.08
CA MET A 18 12.94 4.30 23.81
C MET A 18 13.15 5.81 23.65
N ARG A 19 12.26 6.65 24.17
CA ARG A 19 12.44 8.11 24.14
C ARG A 19 13.66 8.54 24.95
N GLN A 20 13.91 7.91 26.10
CA GLN A 20 15.03 8.24 26.99
C GLN A 20 16.40 8.01 26.34
N ASP A 21 16.53 7.04 25.42
CA ASP A 21 17.78 6.77 24.70
C ASP A 21 17.85 7.37 23.28
N GLY A 22 16.91 8.29 22.97
CA GLY A 22 16.85 8.97 21.67
C GLY A 22 16.41 8.05 20.52
N TYR A 23 15.55 7.06 20.82
CA TYR A 23 15.04 6.07 19.88
C TYR A 23 16.16 5.30 19.17
N ARG A 24 17.27 5.03 19.86
CA ARG A 24 18.51 4.53 19.26
C ARG A 24 18.33 3.24 18.48
N TRP A 25 17.48 2.33 18.96
CA TRP A 25 17.15 1.08 18.26
C TRP A 25 16.50 1.36 16.90
N TRP A 26 15.51 2.26 16.86
CA TRP A 26 14.81 2.61 15.63
C TRP A 26 15.70 3.38 14.65
N VAL A 27 16.54 4.28 15.14
CA VAL A 27 17.52 4.99 14.31
C VAL A 27 18.47 3.98 13.65
N LYS A 28 18.99 3.00 14.40
CA LYS A 28 19.83 1.93 13.84
C LYS A 28 19.09 1.08 12.81
N ARG A 29 17.83 0.68 13.10
CA ARG A 29 17.00 -0.09 12.18
C ARG A 29 16.77 0.65 10.86
N MET A 30 16.36 1.92 10.93
CA MET A 30 16.10 2.74 9.75
C MET A 30 17.38 2.97 8.95
N ARG A 31 18.50 3.29 9.61
CA ARG A 31 19.80 3.42 8.93
C ARG A 31 20.16 2.17 8.14
N LYS A 32 19.99 0.98 8.75
CA LYS A 32 20.34 -0.27 8.08
C LYS A 32 19.44 -0.57 6.88
N ILE A 33 18.14 -0.30 6.98
CA ILE A 33 17.21 -0.50 5.87
C ILE A 33 17.53 0.45 4.72
N LEU A 34 17.89 1.70 5.01
CA LEU A 34 18.26 2.70 4.00
C LEU A 34 19.57 2.39 3.25
N GLU A 35 20.36 1.42 3.71
CA GLU A 35 21.48 0.87 2.93
C GLU A 35 21.00 -0.08 1.82
N LEU A 36 19.76 -0.57 1.89
CA LEU A 36 19.21 -1.59 0.98
C LEU A 36 18.19 -1.03 -0.01
N VAL A 37 17.52 0.07 0.35
CA VAL A 37 16.41 0.64 -0.44
C VAL A 37 16.44 2.16 -0.43
N ASP A 38 15.99 2.76 -1.52
CA ASP A 38 15.85 4.23 -1.65
C ASP A 38 14.63 4.79 -0.88
N LEU A 39 13.63 3.95 -0.63
CA LEU A 39 12.34 4.35 -0.06
C LEU A 39 11.80 3.25 0.87
N VAL A 40 11.37 3.64 2.07
CA VAL A 40 10.86 2.72 3.09
C VAL A 40 9.36 2.94 3.28
N ARG A 41 8.55 1.90 3.09
CA ARG A 41 7.17 1.89 3.56
C ARG A 41 7.17 1.57 5.06
N LEU A 42 6.72 2.50 5.90
CA LEU A 42 6.45 2.23 7.31
C LEU A 42 5.08 1.61 7.45
N ASP A 43 5.09 0.29 7.63
CA ASP A 43 3.92 -0.52 7.92
C ASP A 43 3.26 -0.10 9.25
N HIS A 44 1.92 -0.13 9.27
CA HIS A 44 1.09 0.26 10.39
C HIS A 44 1.46 1.63 10.97
N PHE A 45 1.59 2.64 10.10
CA PHE A 45 2.04 3.98 10.49
C PHE A 45 1.20 4.58 11.63
N ARG A 46 -0.10 4.27 11.67
CA ARG A 46 -1.00 4.73 12.73
C ARG A 46 -0.52 4.35 14.14
N GLY A 47 0.24 3.26 14.29
CA GLY A 47 0.86 2.84 15.54
C GLY A 47 1.82 3.87 16.16
N PHE A 48 2.34 4.80 15.36
CA PHE A 48 3.16 5.92 15.86
C PHE A 48 2.31 7.02 16.50
N GLU A 49 1.03 7.13 16.15
CA GLU A 49 0.07 8.03 16.79
C GLU A 49 -0.56 7.36 18.01
N ALA A 50 -1.11 6.16 17.82
CA ALA A 50 -1.62 5.28 18.87
C ALA A 50 -1.63 3.83 18.38
N TYR A 51 -1.39 2.86 19.25
CA TYR A 51 -1.41 1.43 18.92
C TYR A 51 -2.40 0.68 19.81
N TRP A 52 -2.95 -0.41 19.28
CA TRP A 52 -3.88 -1.26 20.00
C TRP A 52 -3.12 -2.27 20.85
N ALA A 53 -3.25 -2.17 22.17
CA ALA A 53 -2.55 -3.02 23.13
C ALA A 53 -3.50 -4.07 23.71
N VAL A 54 -3.18 -5.35 23.48
CA VAL A 54 -3.99 -6.48 23.95
C VAL A 54 -3.21 -7.25 25.02
N PRO A 55 -3.82 -7.67 26.14
CA PRO A 55 -3.16 -8.53 27.13
C PRO A 55 -2.63 -9.83 26.51
N ALA A 56 -1.41 -10.23 26.90
CA ALA A 56 -0.57 -11.25 26.24
C ALA A 56 -1.16 -12.68 26.12
N PHE A 57 -2.32 -12.94 26.71
CA PHE A 57 -3.00 -14.24 26.69
C PHE A 57 -4.47 -14.14 26.23
N SER A 58 -4.84 -13.02 25.61
CA SER A 58 -6.18 -12.90 25.01
C SER A 58 -6.27 -13.78 23.77
N GLU A 59 -7.40 -14.46 23.58
CA GLU A 59 -7.66 -15.27 22.37
C GLU A 59 -7.99 -14.38 21.16
N THR A 60 -8.47 -13.16 21.40
CA THR A 60 -8.89 -12.21 20.37
C THR A 60 -8.39 -10.80 20.66
N ALA A 61 -8.49 -9.90 19.68
CA ALA A 61 -8.11 -8.51 19.83
C ALA A 61 -9.21 -7.64 20.48
N VAL A 62 -10.37 -8.19 20.83
CA VAL A 62 -11.54 -7.41 21.27
C VAL A 62 -11.26 -6.60 22.55
N ASN A 63 -10.54 -7.18 23.51
CA ASN A 63 -10.31 -6.59 24.83
C ASN A 63 -9.02 -5.76 24.92
N GLY A 64 -8.59 -5.14 23.82
CA GLY A 64 -7.46 -4.23 23.83
C GLY A 64 -7.82 -2.81 24.26
N VAL A 65 -6.79 -1.97 24.33
CA VAL A 65 -6.93 -0.52 24.58
C VAL A 65 -6.03 0.27 23.65
N TRP A 66 -6.48 1.45 23.23
CA TRP A 66 -5.64 2.39 22.49
C TRP A 66 -4.62 3.02 23.45
N VAL A 67 -3.34 2.84 23.14
CA VAL A 67 -2.22 3.45 23.88
C VAL A 67 -1.51 4.44 22.97
N LYS A 68 -1.16 5.62 23.49
CA LYS A 68 -0.49 6.66 22.70
C LYS A 68 0.88 6.18 22.23
N GLY A 69 1.16 6.37 20.93
CA GLY A 69 2.47 6.13 20.34
C GLY A 69 3.46 7.27 20.63
N PRO A 70 4.69 7.19 20.10
CA PRO A 70 5.74 8.18 20.34
C PRO A 70 5.51 9.50 19.58
N GLY A 71 4.60 9.52 18.61
CA GLY A 71 4.18 10.72 17.89
C GLY A 71 5.30 11.43 17.14
N ILE A 72 5.20 12.76 17.08
CA ILE A 72 6.10 13.63 16.29
C ILE A 72 7.55 13.61 16.78
N ASP A 73 7.76 13.39 18.09
CA ASP A 73 9.09 13.41 18.71
C ASP A 73 10.01 12.31 18.14
N PHE A 74 9.44 11.13 17.88
CA PHE A 74 10.12 10.04 17.18
C PHE A 74 10.66 10.50 15.83
N PHE A 75 9.78 11.04 14.97
CA PHE A 75 10.15 11.42 13.61
C PHE A 75 11.14 12.59 13.59
N ASN A 76 11.02 13.54 14.52
CA ASN A 76 11.98 14.62 14.66
C ASN A 76 13.37 14.10 15.04
N THR A 77 13.44 13.14 15.96
CA THR A 77 14.72 12.52 16.35
C THR A 77 15.32 11.71 15.21
N VAL A 78 14.53 10.87 14.54
CA VAL A 78 15.02 10.09 13.39
C VAL A 78 15.49 11.00 12.25
N ARG A 79 14.78 12.11 11.97
CA ARG A 79 15.18 13.10 10.96
C ARG A 79 16.47 13.83 11.33
N ARG A 80 16.68 14.15 12.61
CA ARG A 80 17.92 14.74 13.11
C ARG A 80 19.11 13.80 12.93
N GLU A 81 18.91 12.50 13.17
CA GLU A 81 19.98 11.49 13.11
C GLU A 81 20.31 10.98 11.70
N LEU A 82 19.32 10.93 10.81
CA LEU A 82 19.44 10.34 9.47
C LEU A 82 19.25 11.35 8.33
N GLY A 83 18.88 12.59 8.64
CA GLY A 83 18.57 13.62 7.64
C GLY A 83 17.20 13.40 7.00
N LYS A 84 17.11 13.57 5.68
CA LYS A 84 15.86 13.38 4.94
C LYS A 84 15.39 11.93 5.09
N LEU A 85 14.12 11.75 5.45
CA LEU A 85 13.51 10.42 5.59
C LEU A 85 12.71 10.08 4.33
N PRO A 86 13.21 9.20 3.45
CA PRO A 86 12.46 8.74 2.30
C PRO A 86 11.49 7.65 2.77
N VAL A 87 10.38 8.09 3.36
CA VAL A 87 9.38 7.21 3.96
C VAL A 87 8.00 7.42 3.34
N ILE A 88 7.32 6.32 3.04
CA ILE A 88 5.88 6.25 2.76
C ILE A 88 5.19 5.77 4.04
N ALA A 89 4.11 6.43 4.44
CA ALA A 89 3.25 5.95 5.52
C ALA A 89 2.24 4.96 4.95
N GLU A 90 2.19 3.74 5.50
CA GLU A 90 1.02 2.86 5.33
C GLU A 90 -0.07 3.36 6.29
N ASP A 91 -1.02 4.10 5.73
CA ASP A 91 -2.12 4.77 6.41
C ASP A 91 -3.48 4.19 5.97
N LEU A 92 -3.59 2.85 5.98
CA LEU A 92 -4.83 2.15 5.66
C LEU A 92 -5.65 1.83 6.94
N GLY A 93 -6.93 1.52 6.73
CA GLY A 93 -7.86 1.17 7.80
C GLY A 93 -8.57 2.39 8.40
N GLU A 94 -8.99 2.27 9.66
CA GLU A 94 -9.64 3.38 10.37
C GLU A 94 -8.58 4.39 10.82
N ILE A 95 -8.42 5.43 10.00
CA ILE A 95 -7.49 6.54 10.21
C ILE A 95 -8.22 7.68 10.89
N THR A 96 -7.78 8.02 12.11
CA THR A 96 -8.28 9.18 12.85
C THR A 96 -7.63 10.46 12.31
N GLU A 97 -8.26 11.60 12.55
CA GLU A 97 -7.69 12.92 12.23
C GLU A 97 -6.28 13.08 12.81
N GLY A 98 -6.01 12.56 14.01
CA GLY A 98 -4.69 12.61 14.64
C GLY A 98 -3.60 11.87 13.85
N VAL A 99 -3.93 10.76 13.18
CA VAL A 99 -2.96 10.02 12.35
C VAL A 99 -2.64 10.84 11.09
N GLU A 100 -3.67 11.41 10.47
CA GLU A 100 -3.52 12.25 9.27
C GLU A 100 -2.72 13.52 9.58
N GLU A 101 -3.00 14.17 10.71
CA GLU A 101 -2.22 15.30 11.21
C GLU A 101 -0.75 14.92 11.42
N LEU A 102 -0.48 13.78 12.05
CA LEU A 102 0.90 13.33 12.27
C LEU A 102 1.60 13.09 10.93
N ARG A 103 0.96 12.40 9.99
CA ARG A 103 1.48 12.16 8.64
C ARG A 103 1.83 13.46 7.93
N CYS A 104 0.93 14.45 7.98
CA CYS A 104 1.12 15.76 7.38
C CYS A 104 2.25 16.55 8.05
N LYS A 105 2.28 16.61 9.39
CA LYS A 105 3.35 17.28 10.17
C LYS A 105 4.73 16.68 9.90
N VAL A 106 4.82 15.37 9.67
CA VAL A 106 6.08 14.69 9.34
C VAL A 106 6.44 14.86 7.86
N GLY A 107 5.47 15.16 7.00
CA GLY A 107 5.64 15.30 5.55
C GLY A 107 5.74 13.97 4.81
N LEU A 108 5.08 12.92 5.32
CA LEU A 108 5.08 11.58 4.71
C LEU A 108 3.96 11.44 3.69
N LYS A 109 4.24 10.71 2.61
CA LYS A 109 3.22 10.38 1.60
C LYS A 109 2.38 9.23 2.10
N GLY A 110 1.06 9.38 2.02
CA GLY A 110 0.09 8.31 2.29
C GLY A 110 -0.13 7.41 1.08
N MET A 111 -0.79 6.29 1.31
CA MET A 111 -1.17 5.29 0.31
C MET A 111 -2.62 5.47 -0.13
N LYS A 112 -2.89 5.21 -1.41
CA LYS A 112 -4.23 5.22 -1.99
C LYS A 112 -4.49 3.90 -2.68
N ILE A 113 -5.42 3.10 -2.16
CA ILE A 113 -5.71 1.76 -2.66
C ILE A 113 -6.99 1.80 -3.47
N LEU A 114 -6.89 1.68 -4.79
CA LEU A 114 -8.01 1.86 -5.69
C LEU A 114 -9.13 0.83 -5.47
N GLN A 115 -8.81 -0.40 -5.05
CA GLN A 115 -9.81 -1.40 -4.67
C GLN A 115 -10.70 -0.97 -3.48
N PHE A 116 -10.29 0.03 -2.68
CA PHE A 116 -11.09 0.56 -1.57
C PHE A 116 -11.95 1.78 -1.96
N ALA A 117 -11.88 2.24 -3.21
CA ALA A 117 -12.52 3.48 -3.64
C ALA A 117 -14.03 3.39 -3.88
N PHE A 118 -14.54 2.19 -4.17
CA PHE A 118 -15.87 2.03 -4.77
C PHE A 118 -16.92 1.51 -3.78
N ASP A 119 -17.07 2.18 -2.64
CA ASP A 119 -18.08 1.87 -1.60
C ASP A 119 -19.40 2.63 -1.77
N GLY A 120 -19.48 3.54 -2.75
CA GLY A 120 -20.65 4.38 -3.02
C GLY A 120 -20.67 5.71 -2.26
N ASN A 121 -19.70 5.97 -1.39
CA ASN A 121 -19.53 7.26 -0.72
C ASN A 121 -18.70 8.20 -1.63
N PRO A 122 -19.25 9.33 -2.10
CA PRO A 122 -18.51 10.26 -2.94
C PRO A 122 -17.31 10.92 -2.23
N ASP A 123 -17.28 10.91 -0.90
CA ASP A 123 -16.19 11.44 -0.08
C ASP A 123 -15.12 10.40 0.24
N ASN A 124 -15.21 9.19 -0.32
CA ASN A 124 -14.20 8.16 -0.10
C ASN A 124 -12.81 8.66 -0.57
N PRO A 125 -11.79 8.66 0.31
CA PRO A 125 -10.49 9.28 0.03
C PRO A 125 -9.65 8.51 -1.01
N TYR A 126 -10.07 7.31 -1.40
CA TYR A 126 -9.45 6.49 -2.43
C TYR A 126 -10.04 6.71 -3.82
N LEU A 127 -11.17 7.44 -3.93
CA LEU A 127 -11.73 7.82 -5.23
C LEU A 127 -10.75 8.70 -6.01
N PRO A 128 -10.52 8.43 -7.30
CA PRO A 128 -9.52 9.14 -8.10
C PRO A 128 -9.60 10.67 -8.05
N TYR A 129 -10.82 11.24 -7.99
CA TYR A 129 -11.01 12.69 -7.90
C TYR A 129 -10.73 13.27 -6.50
N ASN A 130 -10.66 12.44 -5.46
CA ASN A 130 -10.29 12.80 -4.09
C ASN A 130 -8.79 12.55 -3.79
N VAL A 131 -8.07 11.87 -4.69
CA VAL A 131 -6.63 11.62 -4.55
C VAL A 131 -5.84 12.91 -4.79
N TYR A 132 -4.84 13.18 -3.94
CA TYR A 132 -3.95 14.35 -4.05
C TYR A 132 -2.54 13.96 -4.52
N PRO A 133 -1.76 14.90 -5.12
CA PRO A 133 -0.47 14.57 -5.71
C PRO A 133 0.59 13.99 -4.77
N ASP A 134 0.64 14.42 -3.51
CA ASP A 134 1.62 13.92 -2.53
C ASP A 134 1.21 12.59 -1.88
N SER A 135 0.80 11.63 -2.70
CA SER A 135 0.38 10.29 -2.32
C SER A 135 0.99 9.23 -3.24
N ILE A 136 0.80 7.96 -2.88
CA ILE A 136 1.22 6.78 -3.65
C ILE A 136 -0.03 5.96 -3.98
N THR A 137 -0.36 5.82 -5.25
CA THR A 137 -1.52 5.02 -5.68
C THR A 137 -1.10 3.57 -5.92
N TYR A 138 -1.97 2.64 -5.52
CA TYR A 138 -1.92 1.22 -5.81
C TYR A 138 -3.27 0.77 -6.36
N THR A 139 -3.28 -0.22 -7.25
CA THR A 139 -4.52 -0.94 -7.55
C THR A 139 -4.97 -1.72 -6.32
N GLY A 140 -4.10 -2.59 -5.84
CA GLY A 140 -4.16 -3.33 -4.58
C GLY A 140 -2.77 -3.49 -3.99
N THR A 141 -2.68 -4.01 -2.76
CA THR A 141 -1.42 -4.41 -2.13
C THR A 141 -1.27 -5.93 -2.16
N HIS A 142 -0.23 -6.46 -1.50
CA HIS A 142 -0.05 -7.89 -1.31
C HIS A 142 -1.12 -8.54 -0.40
N ASP A 143 -1.80 -7.75 0.44
CA ASP A 143 -2.90 -8.20 1.31
C ASP A 143 -4.26 -8.21 0.61
N ASN A 144 -4.34 -7.52 -0.53
CA ASN A 144 -5.53 -7.51 -1.36
C ASN A 144 -5.59 -8.75 -2.26
N ASP A 145 -6.79 -9.07 -2.73
CA ASP A 145 -6.90 -9.96 -3.88
C ASP A 145 -6.32 -9.26 -5.14
N THR A 146 -6.04 -10.02 -6.20
CA THR A 146 -5.73 -9.41 -7.50
C THR A 146 -6.90 -8.56 -7.96
N SER A 147 -6.68 -7.53 -8.78
CA SER A 147 -7.77 -6.64 -9.20
C SER A 147 -8.86 -7.38 -9.99
N LEU A 148 -8.49 -8.38 -10.79
CA LEU A 148 -9.46 -9.26 -11.45
C LEU A 148 -10.20 -10.17 -10.47
N GLY A 149 -9.49 -10.77 -9.51
CA GLY A 149 -10.09 -11.60 -8.46
C GLY A 149 -11.08 -10.79 -7.62
N TRP A 150 -10.64 -9.62 -7.16
CA TRP A 150 -11.45 -8.64 -6.44
C TRP A 150 -12.74 -8.30 -7.22
N TYR A 151 -12.63 -7.84 -8.47
CA TYR A 151 -13.79 -7.45 -9.27
C TYR A 151 -14.74 -8.62 -9.57
N SER A 152 -14.20 -9.83 -9.76
CA SER A 152 -14.99 -11.03 -10.02
C SER A 152 -15.81 -11.46 -8.79
N ASN A 153 -15.27 -11.22 -7.58
CA ASN A 153 -15.88 -11.60 -6.31
C ASN A 153 -16.71 -10.48 -5.65
N LEU A 154 -16.83 -9.30 -6.27
CA LEU A 154 -17.69 -8.23 -5.77
C LEU A 154 -19.17 -8.65 -5.80
N GLU A 155 -19.92 -8.28 -4.76
CA GLU A 155 -21.38 -8.31 -4.79
C GLU A 155 -21.92 -7.41 -5.91
N ASP A 156 -23.08 -7.78 -6.49
CA ASP A 156 -23.69 -7.08 -7.63
C ASP A 156 -23.83 -5.56 -7.42
N LYS A 157 -24.19 -5.13 -6.21
CA LYS A 157 -24.35 -3.70 -5.89
C LYS A 157 -23.01 -2.96 -6.01
N SER A 158 -21.95 -3.48 -5.42
CA SER A 158 -20.61 -2.89 -5.46
C SER A 158 -20.02 -2.95 -6.86
N LYS A 159 -20.24 -4.06 -7.57
CA LYS A 159 -19.81 -4.23 -8.97
C LYS A 159 -20.42 -3.18 -9.89
N ARG A 160 -21.72 -2.87 -9.75
CA ARG A 160 -22.39 -1.80 -10.50
C ARG A 160 -21.80 -0.41 -10.25
N ILE A 161 -21.32 -0.13 -9.03
CA ILE A 161 -20.67 1.15 -8.70
C ILE A 161 -19.36 1.27 -9.50
N VAL A 162 -18.54 0.21 -9.49
CA VAL A 162 -17.29 0.13 -10.25
C VAL A 162 -17.55 0.30 -11.75
N GLU A 163 -18.50 -0.44 -12.30
CA GLU A 163 -18.82 -0.40 -13.73
C GLU A 163 -19.34 0.96 -14.18
N LYS A 164 -20.21 1.59 -13.36
CA LYS A 164 -20.69 2.95 -13.63
C LYS A 164 -19.56 3.98 -13.60
N TYR A 165 -18.62 3.85 -12.67
CA TYR A 165 -17.48 4.75 -12.56
C TYR A 165 -16.51 4.59 -13.75
N LEU A 166 -16.19 3.35 -14.13
CA LEU A 166 -15.26 3.05 -15.22
C LEU A 166 -15.89 3.18 -16.61
N GLY A 167 -17.22 3.16 -16.71
CA GLY A 167 -17.94 3.11 -17.98
C GLY A 167 -17.69 1.81 -18.77
N CYS A 168 -17.40 0.70 -18.08
CA CYS A 168 -17.13 -0.60 -18.69
C CYS A 168 -17.54 -1.76 -17.77
N SER A 169 -17.71 -2.95 -18.35
CA SER A 169 -17.93 -4.20 -17.63
C SER A 169 -17.13 -5.35 -18.25
N GLY A 170 -17.04 -6.47 -17.54
CA GLY A 170 -16.48 -7.72 -18.05
C GLY A 170 -14.99 -7.64 -18.39
N SER A 171 -14.60 -8.14 -19.57
CA SER A 171 -13.20 -8.31 -19.99
C SER A 171 -12.40 -7.00 -20.05
N ASN A 172 -13.07 -5.86 -20.18
CA ASN A 172 -12.42 -4.55 -20.27
C ASN A 172 -12.08 -3.95 -18.89
N PHE A 173 -12.57 -4.55 -17.80
CA PHE A 173 -12.40 -4.03 -16.45
C PHE A 173 -10.94 -3.76 -16.11
N LEU A 174 -10.05 -4.76 -16.25
CA LEU A 174 -8.68 -4.64 -15.77
C LEU A 174 -7.91 -3.53 -16.49
N GLU A 175 -8.03 -3.43 -17.82
CA GLU A 175 -7.36 -2.37 -18.56
C GLU A 175 -7.84 -0.99 -18.12
N ARG A 176 -9.16 -0.81 -17.93
CA ARG A 176 -9.74 0.45 -17.45
C ARG A 176 -9.33 0.76 -16.02
N PHE A 177 -9.21 -0.25 -15.18
CA PHE A 177 -8.75 -0.13 -13.80
C PHE A 177 -7.28 0.30 -13.72
N LEU A 178 -6.41 -0.30 -14.55
CA LEU A 178 -5.02 0.09 -14.69
C LEU A 178 -4.90 1.53 -15.21
N ARG A 179 -5.64 1.88 -16.27
CA ARG A 179 -5.72 3.27 -16.78
C ARG A 179 -6.09 4.27 -15.69
N LEU A 180 -7.00 3.90 -14.79
CA LEU A 180 -7.39 4.76 -13.67
C LEU A 180 -6.26 4.93 -12.63
N ALA A 181 -5.55 3.85 -12.30
CA ALA A 181 -4.39 3.92 -11.40
C ALA A 181 -3.25 4.75 -12.01
N PHE A 182 -2.90 4.50 -13.28
CA PHE A 182 -1.90 5.27 -14.02
C PHE A 182 -2.32 6.74 -14.21
N GLY A 183 -3.60 7.03 -14.38
CA GLY A 183 -4.13 8.40 -14.47
C GLY A 183 -4.23 9.15 -13.14
N SER A 184 -3.94 8.51 -12.01
CA SER A 184 -4.00 9.16 -10.69
C SER A 184 -3.03 10.36 -10.59
N PRO A 185 -3.37 11.41 -9.81
CA PRO A 185 -2.45 12.53 -9.62
C PRO A 185 -1.24 12.18 -8.72
N SER A 186 -1.23 10.99 -8.10
CA SER A 186 -0.17 10.53 -7.22
C SER A 186 1.22 10.56 -7.88
N LYS A 187 2.21 11.04 -7.11
CA LYS A 187 3.63 11.07 -7.50
C LYS A 187 4.18 9.71 -7.90
N LEU A 188 3.66 8.63 -7.33
CA LEU A 188 4.03 7.27 -7.66
C LEU A 188 2.78 6.41 -7.80
N CYS A 189 2.79 5.52 -8.78
CA CYS A 189 1.77 4.51 -9.03
C CYS A 189 2.46 3.14 -9.00
N ILE A 190 2.03 2.25 -8.11
CA ILE A 190 2.59 0.90 -7.94
C ILE A 190 1.50 -0.11 -8.29
N ILE A 191 1.80 -0.98 -9.24
CA ILE A 191 0.90 -2.04 -9.69
C ILE A 191 1.48 -3.39 -9.27
N PRO A 192 0.76 -4.23 -8.51
CA PRO A 192 1.19 -5.61 -8.25
C PRO A 192 1.40 -6.35 -9.56
N PHE A 193 2.42 -7.21 -9.60
CA PHE A 193 2.77 -7.88 -10.84
C PHE A 193 1.67 -8.84 -11.32
N GLN A 194 0.85 -9.36 -10.41
CA GLN A 194 -0.36 -10.12 -10.75
C GLN A 194 -1.36 -9.32 -11.62
N ASP A 195 -1.50 -8.02 -11.36
CA ASP A 195 -2.40 -7.15 -12.13
C ASP A 195 -1.79 -6.82 -13.50
N VAL A 196 -0.46 -6.69 -13.59
CA VAL A 196 0.25 -6.58 -14.87
C VAL A 196 0.01 -7.81 -15.74
N LEU A 197 0.07 -9.00 -15.13
CA LEU A 197 -0.12 -10.29 -15.81
C LEU A 197 -1.60 -10.62 -16.06
N GLY A 198 -2.54 -9.87 -15.47
CA GLY A 198 -3.97 -10.11 -15.59
C GLY A 198 -4.43 -11.43 -14.96
N LEU A 199 -3.97 -11.69 -13.74
CA LEU A 199 -4.24 -12.92 -13.00
C LEU A 199 -5.42 -12.78 -12.04
N GLY A 200 -6.15 -13.88 -11.80
CA GLY A 200 -7.27 -13.96 -10.85
C GLY A 200 -6.88 -14.34 -9.41
N SER A 201 -7.87 -14.68 -8.57
CA SER A 201 -7.69 -14.91 -7.13
C SER A 201 -6.74 -16.04 -6.75
N ASP A 202 -6.54 -17.02 -7.64
CA ASP A 202 -5.57 -18.12 -7.45
C ASP A 202 -4.11 -17.61 -7.35
N HIS A 203 -3.88 -16.35 -7.70
CA HIS A 203 -2.58 -15.69 -7.67
C HIS A 203 -2.44 -14.65 -6.55
N ARG A 204 -3.40 -14.59 -5.61
CA ARG A 204 -3.32 -13.72 -4.43
C ARG A 204 -2.06 -14.03 -3.61
N MET A 205 -1.37 -12.97 -3.16
CA MET A 205 -0.11 -13.12 -2.41
C MET A 205 -0.36 -13.48 -0.94
N ASN A 206 -1.23 -12.73 -0.26
CA ASN A 206 -1.55 -12.93 1.15
C ASN A 206 -3.05 -12.72 1.40
N THR A 207 -3.63 -13.56 2.25
CA THR A 207 -4.98 -13.39 2.81
C THR A 207 -4.83 -13.08 4.30
N PRO A 208 -5.03 -11.82 4.73
CA PRO A 208 -4.92 -11.45 6.13
C PRO A 208 -5.82 -12.30 7.03
N GLY A 209 -5.28 -12.74 8.16
CA GLY A 209 -6.00 -13.56 9.13
C GLY A 209 -5.95 -15.08 8.88
N THR A 210 -5.26 -15.55 7.83
CA THR A 210 -5.00 -16.98 7.63
C THR A 210 -3.56 -17.35 8.02
N ASP A 211 -3.37 -18.57 8.51
CA ASP A 211 -2.08 -19.10 9.01
C ASP A 211 -1.28 -19.86 7.94
N SER A 212 -1.89 -20.17 6.81
CA SER A 212 -1.34 -21.03 5.77
C SER A 212 -1.78 -20.60 4.37
N GLY A 213 -1.02 -21.04 3.36
CA GLY A 213 -1.30 -20.75 1.95
C GLY A 213 -0.72 -19.44 1.39
N ASN A 214 -0.28 -18.53 2.26
CA ASN A 214 0.25 -17.21 1.87
C ASN A 214 1.72 -17.24 1.42
N TRP A 215 2.15 -16.19 0.70
CA TRP A 215 3.55 -15.91 0.32
C TRP A 215 4.20 -16.94 -0.62
N LYS A 216 3.37 -17.73 -1.32
CA LYS A 216 3.83 -18.79 -2.23
C LYS A 216 3.79 -18.40 -3.70
N TRP A 217 3.12 -17.31 -4.05
CA TRP A 217 2.95 -16.91 -5.45
C TRP A 217 4.29 -16.61 -6.12
N ARG A 218 4.47 -17.17 -7.32
CA ARG A 218 5.59 -16.93 -8.22
C ARG A 218 5.05 -16.85 -9.63
N TYR A 219 5.70 -16.05 -10.48
CA TYR A 219 5.42 -16.05 -11.91
C TYR A 219 6.42 -16.95 -12.64
N THR A 220 6.03 -17.40 -13.84
CA THR A 220 6.94 -18.01 -14.80
C THR A 220 7.10 -17.08 -16.02
N PRO A 221 8.23 -17.12 -16.74
CA PRO A 221 8.46 -16.24 -17.88
C PRO A 221 7.36 -16.29 -18.95
N GLU A 222 6.68 -17.43 -19.09
CA GLU A 222 5.60 -17.64 -20.06
C GLU A 222 4.35 -16.81 -19.77
N LEU A 223 4.12 -16.42 -18.51
CA LEU A 223 3.03 -15.51 -18.14
C LEU A 223 3.29 -14.08 -18.64
N LEU A 224 4.55 -13.71 -18.82
CA LEU A 224 4.95 -12.38 -19.27
C LEU A 224 4.93 -12.31 -20.81
N THR A 225 3.73 -12.25 -21.37
CA THR A 225 3.52 -12.16 -22.81
C THR A 225 3.79 -10.75 -23.34
N LYS A 226 4.04 -10.65 -24.65
CA LYS A 226 4.37 -9.39 -25.34
C LYS A 226 3.28 -8.33 -25.16
N ASP A 227 2.00 -8.72 -25.22
CA ASP A 227 0.86 -7.81 -25.04
C ASP A 227 0.83 -7.18 -23.64
N LYS A 228 1.23 -7.90 -22.58
CA LYS A 228 1.31 -7.33 -21.22
C LYS A 228 2.41 -6.29 -21.11
N ILE A 229 3.57 -6.58 -21.70
CA ILE A 229 4.70 -5.64 -21.73
C ILE A 229 4.30 -4.38 -22.51
N GLU A 230 3.72 -4.54 -23.70
CA GLU A 230 3.26 -3.44 -24.55
C GLU A 230 2.20 -2.58 -23.84
N LEU A 231 1.22 -3.20 -23.17
CA LEU A 231 0.21 -2.48 -22.39
C LEU A 231 0.84 -1.62 -21.29
N ILE A 232 1.73 -2.18 -20.46
CA ILE A 232 2.36 -1.39 -19.39
C ILE A 232 3.25 -0.28 -19.94
N ALA A 233 3.96 -0.52 -21.04
CA ALA A 233 4.74 0.51 -21.72
C ALA A 233 3.85 1.64 -22.26
N GLU A 234 2.72 1.29 -22.89
CA GLU A 234 1.72 2.26 -23.36
C GLU A 234 1.17 3.08 -22.20
N LEU A 235 0.69 2.45 -21.12
CA LEU A 235 0.15 3.15 -19.96
C LEU A 235 1.19 4.06 -19.30
N THR A 236 2.43 3.61 -19.21
CA THR A 236 3.53 4.43 -18.67
C THR A 236 3.76 5.68 -19.53
N SER A 237 3.70 5.55 -20.85
CA SER A 237 3.88 6.66 -21.79
C SER A 237 2.69 7.61 -21.83
N VAL A 238 1.47 7.09 -22.04
CA VAL A 238 0.24 7.87 -22.20
C VAL A 238 -0.07 8.72 -20.97
N TYR A 239 0.19 8.19 -19.77
CA TYR A 239 -0.05 8.90 -18.52
C TYR A 239 1.17 9.69 -18.01
N GLY A 240 2.18 9.91 -18.85
CA GLY A 240 3.32 10.77 -18.53
C GLY A 240 4.18 10.26 -17.36
N ARG A 241 4.22 8.92 -17.15
CA ARG A 241 5.01 8.26 -16.11
C ARG A 241 6.35 7.72 -16.61
N SER A 242 6.65 7.87 -17.90
CA SER A 242 7.97 7.55 -18.46
C SER A 242 9.06 8.45 -17.88
N PRO A 243 10.27 7.92 -17.62
CA PRO A 243 11.45 8.73 -17.34
C PRO A 243 11.64 9.83 -18.39
N LYS A 244 11.95 11.05 -17.95
CA LYS A 244 12.22 12.20 -18.85
C LYS A 244 13.50 12.00 -19.70
N SER A 245 14.35 11.04 -19.32
CA SER A 245 15.52 10.61 -20.08
C SER A 245 15.62 9.08 -20.02
N PHE A 246 15.40 8.43 -21.15
CA PHE A 246 15.72 7.01 -21.33
C PHE A 246 17.16 6.91 -21.87
N THR A 247 18.10 6.40 -21.07
CA THR A 247 19.27 5.76 -21.64
C THR A 247 18.81 4.37 -22.03
N VAL A 248 18.67 4.11 -23.33
CA VAL A 248 18.40 2.75 -23.82
C VAL A 248 19.58 1.89 -23.37
N LEU A 249 19.36 1.01 -22.39
CA LEU A 249 20.22 -0.14 -22.20
C LEU A 249 20.00 -1.00 -23.44
N ASN A 250 20.91 -0.88 -24.41
CA ASN A 250 21.02 -1.83 -25.49
C ASN A 250 21.28 -3.19 -24.85
N TYR A 251 20.23 -3.97 -24.63
CA TYR A 251 20.35 -5.40 -24.51
C TYR A 251 20.77 -5.89 -25.90
N GLY A 252 22.08 -5.83 -26.12
CA GLY A 252 22.74 -6.34 -27.29
C GLY A 252 22.32 -7.78 -27.50
N GLN A 253 22.17 -8.12 -28.78
CA GLN A 253 22.11 -9.49 -29.24
C GLN A 253 23.15 -10.33 -28.50
N VAL A 254 22.67 -11.26 -27.68
CA VAL A 254 23.51 -12.38 -27.25
C VAL A 254 23.49 -13.34 -28.42
N SER A 255 24.53 -13.25 -29.26
CA SER A 255 24.94 -14.29 -30.20
C SER A 255 25.58 -15.45 -29.44
#